data_AF-A0A924B976-F1
#
_entry.id   AF-A0A924B976-F1
#
_cell.length_a   1.000
_cell.length_b   1.000
_cell.length_c   1.000
_cell.angle_alpha   90.00
_cell.angle_beta   90.00
_cell.angle_gamma   90.00
#
_symmetry.space_group_name_H-M   'P 1'
#
loop_
_entity.id
_entity.type
_entity.pdbx_description
1 polymer ?
#
loop_
_entity_poly.entity_id
_entity_poly.type
_entity_poly.pdbx_seq_one_letter_code
_entity_poly.pdbx_strand_id
1 'polypeptide(L)'
;MKNTFVVLALTFSSLISFASSTCYVAKTAVPEGAPKAICLRDLEVDSAGGSVTLNTDLEDTVKKALQISSFVRHNEERAKFVAILHLQDFNDNFGCGEAAQVSATIAGSLNTTRTPAVDPEALTISVSYDHKNDVCHSPAQETILEYVLSK
;
A
#
# COMPACT_ATOMS: atom_id res chain seq x y z
N MET A 1 -22.49 -22.43 -54.58
CA MET A 1 -22.60 -23.35 -53.44
C MET A 1 -21.34 -23.18 -52.61
N LYS A 2 -21.40 -22.46 -51.48
CA LYS A 2 -20.25 -22.27 -50.57
C LYS A 2 -20.58 -23.03 -49.29
N ASN A 3 -19.85 -24.11 -49.05
CA ASN A 3 -19.96 -24.88 -47.82
C ASN A 3 -19.25 -24.15 -46.68
N THR A 4 -20.04 -23.92 -45.64
CA THR A 4 -19.69 -23.48 -44.29
C THR A 4 -18.98 -24.60 -43.50
N PHE A 5 -18.50 -24.25 -42.31
CA PHE A 5 -17.76 -25.00 -41.27
C PHE A 5 -16.24 -24.75 -41.36
N VAL A 6 -15.56 -24.28 -40.30
CA VAL A 6 -15.53 -24.84 -38.94
C VAL A 6 -15.38 -23.74 -37.88
N VAL A 7 -16.05 -23.97 -36.75
CA VAL A 7 -15.99 -23.27 -35.48
C VAL A 7 -14.59 -23.43 -34.84
N LEU A 8 -13.96 -22.32 -34.44
CA LEU A 8 -12.91 -22.38 -33.42
C LEU A 8 -13.28 -21.42 -32.28
N ALA A 9 -13.67 -22.03 -31.16
CA ALA A 9 -13.98 -21.37 -29.91
C ALA A 9 -12.70 -20.77 -29.30
N LEU A 10 -12.75 -19.47 -29.03
CA LEU A 10 -11.84 -18.80 -28.09
C LEU A 10 -12.71 -18.02 -27.12
N THR A 11 -13.39 -18.74 -26.22
CA THR A 11 -13.86 -18.16 -24.96
C THR A 11 -12.62 -17.88 -24.13
N PHE A 12 -12.06 -16.68 -24.28
CA PHE A 12 -10.97 -16.23 -23.43
C PHE A 12 -11.45 -16.23 -22.00
N SER A 13 -10.69 -16.96 -21.19
CA SER A 13 -10.88 -17.24 -19.79
C SER A 13 -11.32 -16.00 -19.02
N SER A 14 -12.46 -16.11 -18.36
CA SER A 14 -12.83 -15.26 -17.25
C SER A 14 -11.69 -15.29 -16.22
N LEU A 15 -10.88 -14.23 -16.17
CA LEU A 15 -10.06 -13.89 -15.03
C LEU A 15 -11.00 -13.57 -13.87
N ILE A 16 -11.46 -14.60 -13.17
CA ILE A 16 -12.06 -14.43 -11.86
C ILE A 16 -10.89 -14.22 -10.90
N SER A 17 -10.31 -13.02 -10.91
CA SER A 17 -9.49 -12.55 -9.81
C SER A 17 -10.45 -12.24 -8.67
N PHE A 18 -10.68 -13.20 -7.79
CA PHE A 18 -11.13 -12.88 -6.45
C PHE A 18 -9.98 -12.08 -5.82
N ALA A 19 -10.08 -10.75 -5.81
CA ALA A 19 -9.18 -9.91 -5.05
C ALA A 19 -9.46 -10.18 -3.56
N SER A 20 -8.86 -11.25 -3.03
CA SER A 20 -8.84 -11.48 -1.59
C SER A 20 -7.97 -10.39 -0.99
N SER A 21 -8.57 -9.50 -0.20
CA SER A 21 -7.80 -8.53 0.53
C SER A 21 -6.98 -9.23 1.62
N THR A 22 -5.70 -8.88 1.71
CA THR A 22 -4.82 -9.35 2.79
C THR A 22 -4.66 -8.25 3.82
N CYS A 23 -5.10 -8.52 5.04
CA CYS A 23 -5.18 -7.52 6.11
C CYS A 23 -4.04 -7.65 7.12
N TYR A 24 -3.54 -6.50 7.56
CA TYR A 24 -2.55 -6.38 8.61
C TYR A 24 -3.14 -5.57 9.75
N VAL A 25 -2.92 -6.00 10.99
CA VAL A 25 -3.46 -5.38 12.20
C VAL A 25 -2.34 -4.81 13.06
N ALA A 26 -2.60 -3.68 13.70
CA ALA A 26 -1.63 -3.08 14.61
C ALA A 26 -1.31 -4.04 15.78
N LYS A 27 -0.02 -4.17 16.11
CA LYS A 27 0.45 -4.98 17.25
C LYS A 27 0.03 -4.42 18.61
N THR A 28 -0.20 -3.12 18.68
CA THR A 28 -0.51 -2.39 19.90
C THR A 28 -1.73 -1.51 19.73
N ALA A 29 -2.21 -0.92 20.84
CA ALA A 29 -3.21 0.12 20.78
C ALA A 29 -2.72 1.27 19.87
N VAL A 30 -3.60 1.72 18.98
CA VAL A 30 -3.30 2.82 18.05
C VAL A 30 -3.83 4.14 18.61
N PRO A 31 -3.12 5.26 18.42
CA PRO A 31 -3.63 6.58 18.74
C PRO A 31 -4.85 6.92 17.86
N GLU A 32 -5.61 7.92 18.29
CA GLU A 32 -6.77 8.41 17.53
C GLU A 32 -6.35 8.88 16.12
N GLY A 33 -7.09 8.47 15.10
CA GLY A 33 -6.80 8.79 13.70
C GLY A 33 -5.84 7.83 12.98
N ALA A 34 -5.10 6.96 13.68
CA ALA A 34 -4.32 5.90 13.04
C ALA A 34 -5.21 4.68 12.71
N PRO A 35 -5.02 4.01 11.55
CA PRO A 35 -5.85 2.86 11.19
C PRO A 35 -5.63 1.69 12.15
N LYS A 36 -6.66 0.93 12.48
CA LYS A 36 -6.48 -0.31 13.28
C LYS A 36 -6.01 -1.48 12.42
N ALA A 37 -6.36 -1.44 11.13
CA ALA A 37 -5.99 -2.43 10.15
C ALA A 37 -5.71 -1.76 8.80
N ILE A 38 -4.80 -2.35 8.04
CA ILE A 38 -4.48 -1.98 6.65
C ILE A 38 -4.71 -3.23 5.81
N CYS A 39 -5.67 -3.18 4.89
CA CYS A 39 -5.97 -4.28 3.98
C CYS A 39 -5.49 -3.93 2.57
N LEU A 40 -4.68 -4.82 2.00
CA LEU A 40 -4.13 -4.71 0.65
C LEU A 40 -4.99 -5.57 -0.29
N ARG A 41 -5.56 -4.95 -1.33
CA ARG A 41 -6.37 -5.64 -2.35
C ARG A 41 -5.50 -6.30 -3.41
N ASP A 42 -4.58 -5.53 -3.97
CA ASP A 42 -3.67 -6.00 -5.01
C ASP A 42 -2.34 -5.22 -5.00
N LEU A 43 -1.42 -5.72 -5.82
CA LEU A 43 -0.15 -5.10 -6.14
C LEU A 43 0.04 -5.14 -7.65
N GLU A 44 0.15 -3.98 -8.27
CA GLU A 44 0.48 -3.87 -9.69
C GLU A 44 1.94 -3.43 -9.85
N VAL A 45 2.68 -4.07 -10.75
CA VAL A 45 4.03 -3.65 -11.11
C VAL A 45 3.94 -3.10 -12.53
N ASP A 46 4.42 -1.88 -12.76
CA ASP A 46 4.50 -1.34 -14.10
C ASP A 46 5.36 -2.25 -14.98
N SER A 47 4.87 -2.50 -16.20
CA SER A 47 5.54 -3.27 -17.25
C SER A 47 6.99 -2.86 -17.54
N ALA A 48 7.35 -1.60 -17.27
CA ALA A 48 8.73 -1.11 -17.38
C ALA A 48 9.60 -1.45 -16.14
N GLY A 49 9.02 -2.05 -15.11
CA GLY A 49 9.69 -2.37 -13.84
C GLY A 49 10.12 -1.13 -13.07
N GLY A 50 9.52 0.05 -13.32
CA GLY A 50 9.90 1.30 -12.69
C GLY A 50 9.06 1.68 -11.46
N SER A 51 7.90 1.05 -11.28
CA SER A 51 6.93 1.41 -10.25
C SER A 51 6.07 0.23 -9.79
N VAL A 52 5.56 0.30 -8.57
CA VAL A 52 4.71 -0.70 -7.92
C VAL A 52 3.51 -0.01 -7.26
N THR A 53 2.31 -0.17 -7.78
CA THR A 53 1.07 0.34 -7.18
C THR A 53 0.53 -0.66 -6.17
N LEU A 54 0.20 -0.21 -4.96
CA LEU A 54 -0.50 -1.02 -3.95
C LEU A 54 -1.94 -0.52 -3.85
N ASN A 55 -2.94 -1.34 -4.14
CA ASN A 55 -4.32 -0.96 -3.90
C ASN A 55 -4.74 -1.39 -2.48
N THR A 56 -5.44 -0.51 -1.76
CA THR A 56 -5.80 -0.73 -0.35
C THR A 56 -7.27 -0.38 -0.09
N ASP A 57 -7.88 -0.97 0.93
CA ASP A 57 -9.26 -0.68 1.38
C ASP A 57 -9.41 0.63 2.18
N LEU A 58 -8.40 1.52 2.18
CA LEU A 58 -8.37 2.71 3.03
C LEU A 58 -9.29 3.86 2.56
N GLU A 59 -10.36 3.55 1.82
CA GLU A 59 -11.16 4.47 1.00
C GLU A 59 -11.85 5.61 1.79
N ASP A 60 -12.02 5.49 3.12
CA ASP A 60 -12.73 6.49 3.94
C ASP A 60 -11.83 7.36 4.85
N THR A 61 -10.52 7.08 4.95
CA THR A 61 -9.61 7.84 5.86
C THR A 61 -8.48 8.56 5.12
N VAL A 62 -8.33 8.33 3.82
CA VAL A 62 -7.16 8.76 3.05
C VAL A 62 -7.44 10.01 2.21
N LYS A 63 -6.81 11.14 2.56
CA LYS A 63 -6.93 12.39 1.78
C LYS A 63 -6.01 12.47 0.56
N LYS A 64 -4.99 11.61 0.42
CA LYS A 64 -4.05 11.68 -0.72
C LYS A 64 -3.56 10.31 -1.20
N ALA A 65 -3.48 10.22 -2.52
CA ALA A 65 -3.11 9.04 -3.29
C ALA A 65 -1.72 8.48 -2.96
N LEU A 66 -1.57 7.18 -3.19
CA LEU A 66 -0.31 6.44 -3.15
C LEU A 66 0.80 7.15 -3.94
N GLN A 67 1.96 7.35 -3.29
CA GLN A 67 3.20 7.67 -4.00
C GLN A 67 4.29 6.68 -3.59
N ILE A 68 4.82 5.98 -4.58
CA ILE A 68 5.98 5.11 -4.41
C ILE A 68 7.19 6.00 -4.14
N SER A 69 7.87 5.78 -3.02
CA SER A 69 9.05 6.58 -2.66
C SER A 69 10.34 5.96 -3.20
N SER A 70 10.40 4.63 -3.40
CA SER A 70 11.55 3.99 -4.06
C SER A 70 11.27 2.59 -4.61
N PHE A 71 11.90 2.28 -5.74
CA PHE A 71 11.96 0.94 -6.33
C PHE A 71 13.41 0.66 -6.74
N VAL A 72 13.99 -0.44 -6.22
CA VAL A 72 15.38 -0.81 -6.49
C VAL A 72 15.43 -2.23 -7.02
N ARG A 73 15.88 -2.37 -8.27
CA ARG A 73 16.19 -3.68 -8.85
C ARG A 73 17.39 -4.27 -8.11
N HIS A 74 17.21 -5.44 -7.50
CA HIS A 74 18.28 -6.15 -6.79
C HIS A 74 19.06 -7.05 -7.74
N ASN A 75 18.37 -7.75 -8.66
CA ASN A 75 18.97 -8.50 -9.77
C ASN A 75 17.95 -8.72 -10.90
N GLU A 76 18.25 -9.62 -11.84
CA GLU A 76 17.36 -9.90 -12.97
C GLU A 76 15.99 -10.46 -12.56
N GLU A 77 15.94 -11.13 -11.40
CA GLU A 77 14.79 -11.89 -10.91
C GLU A 77 14.11 -11.28 -9.68
N ARG A 78 14.72 -10.27 -9.05
CA ARG A 78 14.25 -9.69 -7.80
C ARG A 78 14.35 -8.17 -7.83
N ALA A 79 13.30 -7.55 -7.32
CA ALA A 79 13.30 -6.14 -6.96
C ALA A 79 12.81 -5.95 -5.53
N LYS A 80 13.27 -4.86 -4.91
CA LYS A 80 12.81 -4.38 -3.61
C LYS A 80 12.03 -3.09 -3.84
N PHE A 81 10.98 -2.89 -3.07
CA PHE A 81 10.19 -1.67 -3.13
C PHE A 81 9.95 -1.13 -1.73
N VAL A 82 9.81 0.19 -1.67
CA VAL A 82 9.26 0.90 -0.53
C VAL A 82 8.20 1.86 -1.06
N ALA A 83 6.99 1.72 -0.55
CA ALA A 83 5.87 2.60 -0.83
C ALA A 83 5.53 3.38 0.45
N ILE A 84 5.23 4.67 0.29
CA ILE A 84 4.77 5.52 1.38
C ILE A 84 3.36 5.97 1.05
N LEU A 85 2.44 5.76 1.98
CA LEU A 85 1.05 6.21 1.89
C LEU A 85 0.83 7.30 2.91
N HIS A 86 0.54 8.51 2.46
CA HIS A 86 0.10 9.58 3.35
C HIS A 86 -1.37 9.37 3.66
N LEU A 87 -1.66 8.89 4.87
CA LEU A 87 -3.00 8.53 5.29
C LEU A 87 -3.80 9.78 5.62
N GLN A 88 -3.27 10.62 6.50
CA GLN A 88 -4.02 11.77 6.98
C GLN A 88 -3.10 12.89 7.39
N ASP A 89 -3.46 14.11 6.99
CA ASP A 89 -2.91 15.34 7.54
C ASP A 89 -4.05 16.03 8.31
N PHE A 90 -3.86 16.18 9.61
CA PHE A 90 -4.67 17.03 10.47
C PHE A 90 -3.89 18.31 10.67
N ASN A 91 -4.42 19.41 10.18
CA ASN A 91 -3.87 20.72 10.45
C ASN A 91 -5.02 21.66 10.76
N ASP A 92 -5.27 21.84 12.05
CA ASP A 92 -6.25 22.78 12.54
C ASP A 92 -5.53 24.10 12.80
N ASN A 93 -5.23 24.84 11.72
CA ASN A 93 -5.31 26.31 11.59
C ASN A 93 -4.20 26.94 10.74
N PHE A 94 -4.54 28.07 10.12
CA PHE A 94 -3.63 29.04 9.48
C PHE A 94 -2.75 29.80 10.52
N GLY A 95 -2.19 29.11 11.52
CA GLY A 95 -1.40 29.70 12.63
C GLY A 95 -0.66 28.66 13.49
N CYS A 96 -0.28 29.05 14.72
CA CYS A 96 0.27 28.12 15.71
C CYS A 96 -0.88 27.31 16.32
N GLY A 97 -0.98 26.03 15.97
CA GLY A 97 -2.04 25.12 16.42
C GLY A 97 -1.53 23.69 16.51
N GLU A 98 -2.44 22.76 16.77
CA GLU A 98 -2.14 21.33 16.78
C GLU A 98 -2.09 20.79 15.34
N ALA A 99 -1.11 19.92 15.08
CA ALA A 99 -1.01 19.21 13.82
C ALA A 99 -0.67 17.75 14.06
N ALA A 100 -1.29 16.87 13.28
CA ALA A 100 -0.96 15.46 13.25
C ALA A 100 -0.78 15.01 11.79
N GLN A 101 0.23 14.18 11.55
CA GLN A 101 0.44 13.54 10.27
C GLN A 101 0.53 12.03 10.48
N VAL A 102 -0.15 11.29 9.62
CA VAL A 102 -0.16 9.83 9.65
C VAL A 102 0.31 9.32 8.30
N SER A 103 1.39 8.56 8.28
CA SER A 103 1.96 7.97 7.06
C SER A 103 2.24 6.48 7.25
N ALA A 104 1.79 5.63 6.32
CA ALA A 104 2.15 4.22 6.29
C ALA A 104 3.35 4.00 5.37
N THR A 105 4.31 3.19 5.81
CA THR A 105 5.40 2.68 4.98
C THR A 105 5.20 1.20 4.77
N ILE A 106 5.21 0.77 3.50
CA ILE A 106 5.10 -0.63 3.09
C ILE A 106 6.36 -0.99 2.32
N ALA A 107 7.07 -2.02 2.78
CA ALA A 107 8.29 -2.50 2.16
C ALA A 107 8.25 -4.01 1.91
N GLY A 108 8.84 -4.44 0.80
CA GLY A 108 8.85 -5.84 0.40
C GLY A 108 9.82 -6.17 -0.73
N SER A 109 9.78 -7.43 -1.17
CA SER A 109 10.51 -7.90 -2.35
C SER A 109 9.57 -8.65 -3.29
N LEU A 110 9.72 -8.41 -4.58
CA LEU A 110 8.98 -9.07 -5.64
C LEU A 110 9.89 -9.96 -6.48
N ASN A 111 9.33 -11.07 -6.97
CA ASN A 111 9.94 -11.86 -8.03
C ASN A 111 9.49 -11.31 -9.40
N THR A 112 10.44 -10.93 -10.25
CA THR A 112 10.19 -10.25 -11.53
C THR A 112 10.18 -11.18 -12.75
N THR A 113 10.55 -12.46 -12.61
CA THR A 113 10.65 -13.42 -13.73
C THR A 113 9.42 -14.31 -13.92
N ARG A 114 8.45 -14.28 -12.99
CA ARG A 114 7.13 -14.93 -13.12
C ARG A 114 6.03 -13.87 -13.02
N THR A 115 4.76 -14.28 -12.96
CA THR A 115 3.66 -13.42 -12.51
C THR A 115 4.14 -12.66 -11.27
N PRO A 116 4.28 -11.31 -11.33
CA PRO A 116 4.84 -10.54 -10.23
C PRO A 116 4.01 -10.79 -8.98
N ALA A 117 4.59 -11.53 -8.04
CA ALA A 117 3.92 -11.92 -6.81
C ALA A 117 4.77 -11.43 -5.66
N VAL A 118 4.12 -10.77 -4.73
CA VAL A 118 4.66 -10.43 -3.42
C VAL A 118 4.04 -11.41 -2.43
N ASP A 119 4.89 -12.01 -1.61
CA ASP A 119 4.45 -12.81 -0.49
C ASP A 119 3.95 -11.87 0.62
N PRO A 120 2.67 -11.92 1.00
CA PRO A 120 2.15 -11.09 2.08
C PRO A 120 2.88 -11.33 3.41
N GLU A 121 3.37 -12.55 3.69
CA GLU A 121 4.12 -12.81 4.91
C GLU A 121 5.50 -12.14 4.91
N ALA A 122 6.01 -11.78 3.74
CA ALA A 122 7.29 -11.08 3.59
C ALA A 122 7.16 -9.55 3.60
N LEU A 123 5.95 -9.01 3.74
CA LEU A 123 5.72 -7.57 3.81
C LEU A 123 6.01 -7.00 5.19
N THR A 124 6.65 -5.84 5.21
CA THR A 124 6.77 -5.01 6.41
C THR A 124 5.86 -3.80 6.26
N ILE A 125 4.95 -3.62 7.21
CA ILE A 125 4.04 -2.47 7.27
C ILE A 125 4.22 -1.76 8.61
N SER A 126 4.55 -0.47 8.53
CA SER A 126 4.61 0.42 9.69
C SER A 126 3.80 1.69 9.43
N VAL A 127 3.25 2.28 10.48
CA VAL A 127 2.59 3.59 10.41
C VAL A 127 3.33 4.54 11.34
N SER A 128 3.86 5.63 10.79
CA SER A 128 4.34 6.76 11.58
C SER A 128 3.17 7.70 11.87
N TYR A 129 3.01 8.05 13.13
CA TYR A 129 2.10 9.06 13.65
C TYR A 129 2.94 10.17 14.25
N ASP A 130 2.98 11.31 13.57
CA ASP A 130 3.68 12.51 14.00
C ASP A 130 2.69 13.51 14.56
N HIS A 131 2.85 13.89 15.83
CA HIS A 131 1.99 14.87 16.49
C HIS A 131 2.77 16.08 16.97
N LYS A 132 2.17 17.26 16.82
CA LYS A 132 2.65 18.53 17.37
C LYS A 132 1.51 19.23 18.08
N ASN A 133 1.68 19.47 19.38
CA ASN A 133 0.74 20.26 20.17
C ASN A 133 0.78 21.76 19.81
N ASP A 134 1.91 22.22 19.26
CA ASP A 134 2.08 23.58 18.75
C ASP A 134 3.07 23.55 17.59
N VAL A 135 2.59 23.78 16.36
CA VAL A 135 3.38 23.79 15.13
C VAL A 135 4.54 24.80 15.16
N CYS A 136 4.45 25.88 15.94
CA CYS A 136 5.45 26.96 15.98
C CYS A 136 6.58 26.68 16.98
N HIS A 137 6.29 26.00 18.08
CA HIS A 137 7.23 25.93 19.23
C HIS A 137 7.53 24.51 19.72
N SER A 138 6.74 23.51 19.31
CA SER A 138 6.93 22.13 19.76
C SER A 138 7.61 21.27 18.69
N PRO A 139 8.58 20.43 19.06
CA PRO A 139 9.08 19.39 18.16
C PRO A 139 7.97 18.39 17.84
N ALA A 140 8.08 17.72 16.68
CA ALA A 140 7.22 16.59 16.37
C ALA A 140 7.51 15.45 17.37
N GLN A 141 6.44 14.86 17.89
CA GLN A 141 6.49 13.61 18.62
C GLN A 141 6.11 12.49 17.64
N GLU A 142 7.07 11.64 17.31
CA GLU A 142 6.87 10.52 16.40
C GLU A 142 6.53 9.25 17.20
N THR A 143 5.50 8.54 16.76
CA THR A 143 5.17 7.19 17.21
C THR A 143 5.11 6.25 16.03
N ILE A 144 5.91 5.18 16.05
CA ILE A 144 5.91 4.14 15.02
C ILE A 144 5.07 2.96 15.50
N LEU A 145 4.03 2.65 14.71
CA LEU A 145 3.13 1.53 14.93
C LEU A 145 3.48 0.39 13.97
N GLU A 146 3.70 -0.80 14.51
CA GLU A 146 3.97 -1.99 13.71
C GLU A 146 2.69 -2.77 13.40
N TYR A 147 2.54 -3.24 12.17
CA TYR A 147 1.42 -4.05 11.73
C TYR A 147 1.88 -5.45 11.37
N VAL A 148 1.07 -6.44 11.71
CA VAL A 148 1.33 -7.85 11.42
C VAL A 148 0.19 -8.44 10.62
N LEU A 149 0.52 -9.42 9.79
CA LEU A 149 -0.46 -10.16 9.01
C LEU A 149 -1.55 -10.73 9.94
N SER A 150 -2.81 -10.38 9.66
CA SER A 150 -3.97 -10.95 10.32
C SER A 150 -4.19 -12.35 9.77
N LYS A 151 -3.96 -13.36 10.62
CA LYS A 151 -4.24 -14.77 10.29
C LYS A 151 -5.70 -15.12 10.46
#